data_AF-A0A8N1SC31-F1
#
_entry.id   AF-A0A8N1SC31-F1
#
_cell.length_a   1.000
_cell.length_b   1.000
_cell.length_c   1.000
_cell.angle_alpha   90.00
_cell.angle_beta   90.00
_cell.angle_gamma   90.00
#
_symmetry.space_group_name_H-M   'P 1'
#
loop_
_entity.id
_entity.type
_entity.pdbx_description
1 polymer ?
#
loop_
_entity_poly.entity_id
_entity_poly.type
_entity_poly.pdbx_seq_one_letter_code
_entity_poly.pdbx_strand_id
1 'polypeptide(L)'
;MLSNFLREYNINRVFLSIIGCWPFQNKLVRNSLRTLCFLLEISYCPFEILLLYDHWNDGQMIFEGCYQIVVSASFIVRQVNEFWNYDKFRQLYKTIDEHWDIFTNDIEIRILKDYSMLSRKFTKYYSMLMYIMMSIFITIPLTPMILDIIVPLNESRPRFFALVVEFRVDKDEYFLPIFFYTTTIIVVGTNVTMAIDAMHIACTAHACSLFAAIR
;
A
#
# COMPACT_ATOMS: atom_id res chain seq x y z
N MET A 1 -9.62 -21.34 14.00
CA MET A 1 -9.38 -20.69 12.69
C MET A 1 -10.52 -19.69 12.52
N LEU A 2 -10.26 -18.45 12.09
CA LEU A 2 -11.30 -17.40 12.03
C LEU A 2 -12.24 -17.62 10.83
N SER A 3 -13.18 -18.55 10.93
CA SER A 3 -13.98 -19.02 9.79
C SER A 3 -14.91 -17.95 9.24
N ASN A 4 -15.55 -17.18 10.12
CA ASN A 4 -16.48 -16.12 9.71
C ASN A 4 -15.71 -14.95 9.09
N PHE A 5 -14.59 -14.56 9.70
CA PHE A 5 -13.71 -13.54 9.16
C PHE A 5 -13.21 -13.92 7.77
N LEU A 6 -12.78 -15.17 7.58
CA LEU A 6 -12.33 -15.65 6.28
C LEU A 6 -13.45 -15.64 5.25
N ARG A 7 -14.68 -15.99 5.62
CA ARG A 7 -15.83 -15.95 4.70
C ARG A 7 -16.11 -14.54 4.20
N GLU A 8 -16.07 -13.55 5.10
CA GLU A 8 -16.54 -12.20 4.80
C GLU A 8 -15.42 -11.27 4.30
N TYR A 9 -14.21 -11.40 4.86
CA TYR A 9 -13.09 -10.47 4.69
C TYR A 9 -11.84 -11.11 4.06
N ASN A 10 -11.97 -12.19 3.29
CA ASN A 10 -10.83 -12.88 2.68
C ASN A 10 -9.91 -11.97 1.85
N ILE A 11 -10.48 -10.99 1.14
CA ILE A 11 -9.70 -10.05 0.30
C ILE A 11 -8.76 -9.22 1.18
N ASN A 12 -9.27 -8.66 2.28
CA ASN A 12 -8.47 -7.90 3.24
C ASN A 12 -7.37 -8.79 3.86
N ARG A 13 -7.70 -10.04 4.19
CA ARG A 13 -6.74 -11.04 4.68
C ARG A 13 -5.60 -11.27 3.69
N VAL A 14 -5.91 -11.41 2.40
CA VAL A 14 -4.90 -11.62 1.35
C VAL A 14 -3.96 -10.42 1.27
N PHE A 15 -4.50 -9.20 1.21
CA PHE A 15 -3.70 -7.98 1.18
C PHE A 15 -2.78 -7.85 2.39
N LEU A 16 -3.29 -8.07 3.61
CA LEU A 16 -2.48 -8.06 4.83
C LEU A 16 -1.42 -9.17 4.85
N SER A 17 -1.69 -10.32 4.22
CA SER A 17 -0.73 -11.43 4.17
C SER A 17 0.47 -11.09 3.27
N ILE A 18 0.23 -10.43 2.13
CA ILE A 18 1.27 -10.05 1.16
C ILE A 18 2.36 -9.18 1.81
N ILE A 19 1.96 -8.25 2.68
CA ILE A 19 2.90 -7.31 3.34
C ILE A 19 3.42 -7.80 4.70
N GLY A 20 3.03 -9.00 5.15
CA GLY A 20 3.45 -9.50 6.45
C GLY A 20 2.68 -8.90 7.65
N CYS A 21 1.53 -8.25 7.45
CA CYS A 21 0.72 -7.68 8.54
C CYS A 21 -0.35 -8.63 9.08
N TRP A 22 -0.74 -9.68 8.34
CA TRP A 22 -1.74 -10.64 8.82
C TRP A 22 -1.25 -11.39 10.09
N PRO A 23 -1.93 -11.27 11.25
CA PRO A 23 -1.44 -11.83 12.50
C PRO A 23 -1.47 -13.36 12.57
N PHE A 24 -2.28 -14.01 11.74
CA PHE A 24 -2.50 -15.47 11.80
C PHE A 24 -1.76 -16.25 10.71
N GLN A 25 -0.86 -15.61 9.95
CA GLN A 25 0.04 -16.32 9.03
C GLN A 25 1.26 -16.91 9.75
N ASN A 26 2.04 -17.72 9.02
CA ASN A 26 3.29 -18.30 9.51
C ASN A 26 4.22 -17.21 10.07
N LYS A 27 4.70 -17.40 11.31
CA LYS A 27 5.50 -16.41 12.04
C LYS A 27 6.78 -16.00 11.30
N LEU A 28 7.46 -16.94 10.64
CA LEU A 28 8.67 -16.66 9.88
C LEU A 28 8.35 -15.81 8.66
N VAL A 29 7.39 -16.26 7.83
CA VAL A 29 6.96 -15.52 6.63
C VAL A 29 6.48 -14.12 7.00
N ARG A 30 5.67 -13.98 8.04
CA ARG A 30 5.18 -12.70 8.55
C ARG A 30 6.32 -11.75 8.88
N ASN A 31 7.25 -12.21 9.72
CA ASN A 31 8.34 -11.38 10.21
C ASN A 31 9.29 -11.01 9.06
N SER A 32 9.59 -11.95 8.17
CA SER A 32 10.45 -11.70 7.00
C SER A 32 9.83 -10.66 6.05
N LEU A 33 8.57 -10.83 5.66
CA LEU A 33 7.88 -9.89 4.76
C LEU A 33 7.79 -8.50 5.39
N ARG A 34 7.37 -8.43 6.66
CA ARG A 34 7.26 -7.16 7.38
C ARG A 34 8.59 -6.42 7.49
N THR A 35 9.66 -7.14 7.85
CA THR A 35 11.01 -6.56 7.94
C THR A 35 11.51 -6.12 6.57
N LEU A 36 11.30 -6.93 5.52
CA LEU A 36 11.69 -6.59 4.15
C LEU A 36 10.99 -5.32 3.66
N CYS A 37 9.66 -5.25 3.77
CA CYS A 37 8.89 -4.06 3.37
C CYS A 37 9.37 -2.81 4.12
N PHE A 38 9.58 -2.92 5.44
CA PHE A 38 10.03 -1.79 6.26
C PHE A 38 11.43 -1.30 5.88
N LEU A 39 12.37 -2.22 5.63
CA LEU A 39 13.74 -1.85 5.22
C LEU A 39 13.77 -1.19 3.84
N LEU A 40 12.95 -1.66 2.90
CA LEU A 40 12.82 -1.07 1.57
C LEU A 40 12.33 0.38 1.66
N GLU A 41 11.26 0.65 2.40
CA GLU A 41 10.75 2.01 2.57
C GLU A 41 11.78 2.94 3.23
N ILE A 42 12.45 2.48 4.30
CA ILE A 42 13.50 3.28 4.96
C ILE A 42 14.69 3.55 4.05
N SER A 43 15.06 2.61 3.17
CA SER A 43 16.18 2.83 2.24
C SER A 43 15.92 3.96 1.24
N TYR A 44 14.67 4.38 1.05
CA TYR A 44 14.31 5.50 0.18
C TYR A 44 14.57 6.87 0.82
N CYS A 45 14.40 7.00 2.14
CA CYS A 45 14.50 8.29 2.86
C CYS A 45 15.80 9.07 2.63
N PRO A 46 17.01 8.45 2.57
CA PRO A 46 18.23 9.19 2.30
C PRO A 46 18.19 9.96 0.96
N PHE A 47 17.60 9.37 -0.08
CA PHE A 47 17.52 10.00 -1.40
C PHE A 47 16.57 11.19 -1.41
N GLU A 48 15.51 11.16 -0.61
CA GLU A 48 14.61 12.30 -0.42
C GLU A 48 15.31 13.46 0.29
N ILE A 49 16.13 13.15 1.31
CA ILE A 49 16.94 14.15 2.03
C ILE A 49 18.00 14.75 1.09
N LEU A 50 18.67 13.93 0.28
CA LEU A 50 19.65 14.38 -0.70
C LEU A 50 19.02 15.31 -1.75
N LEU A 51 17.82 14.97 -2.24
CA LEU A 51 17.08 15.82 -3.18
C LEU A 51 16.86 17.23 -2.62
N LEU A 52 16.38 17.33 -1.38
CA LEU A 52 16.17 18.63 -0.74
C LEU A 52 17.47 19.38 -0.47
N TYR A 53 18.54 18.66 -0.11
CA TYR A 53 19.85 19.26 0.17
C TYR A 53 20.51 19.81 -1.10
N ASP A 54 20.52 19.03 -2.18
CA ASP A 54 21.20 19.39 -3.43
C ASP A 54 20.43 20.48 -4.21
N HIS A 55 19.09 20.51 -4.09
CA HIS A 55 18.21 21.43 -4.84
C HIS A 55 17.50 22.47 -3.97
N TRP A 56 18.10 22.86 -2.82
CA TRP A 56 17.46 23.77 -1.85
C TRP A 56 17.11 25.17 -2.38
N ASN A 57 17.71 25.59 -3.49
CA ASN A 57 17.43 26.87 -4.14
C ASN A 57 16.31 26.80 -5.18
N ASP A 58 15.86 25.59 -5.54
CA ASP A 58 14.79 25.38 -6.52
C ASP A 58 13.47 25.09 -5.79
N GLY A 59 12.59 26.09 -5.78
CA GLY A 59 11.29 25.97 -5.11
C GLY A 59 10.40 24.84 -5.65
N GLN A 60 10.51 24.49 -6.94
CA GLN A 60 9.76 23.38 -7.50
C GLN A 60 10.29 22.05 -6.96
N MET A 61 11.61 21.85 -6.97
CA MET A 61 12.23 20.63 -6.44
C MET A 61 11.97 20.46 -4.94
N ILE A 62 11.96 21.56 -4.18
CA ILE A 62 11.59 21.53 -2.76
C ILE A 62 10.16 21.05 -2.58
N PHE A 63 9.22 21.56 -3.38
CA PHE A 63 7.83 21.14 -3.29
C PHE A 63 7.66 19.65 -3.60
N GLU A 64 8.30 19.18 -4.68
CA GLU A 64 8.27 17.78 -5.08
C GLU A 64 8.90 16.87 -4.01
N GLY A 65 10.05 17.23 -3.46
CA GLY A 65 10.71 16.51 -2.38
C GLY A 65 9.88 16.47 -1.09
N CYS A 66 9.29 17.60 -0.69
CA CYS A 66 8.40 17.64 0.47
C CYS A 66 7.17 16.73 0.30
N TYR A 67 6.54 16.75 -0.87
CA TYR A 67 5.41 15.89 -1.18
C TYR A 67 5.80 14.41 -1.07
N GLN A 68 6.94 14.02 -1.63
CA GLN A 68 7.43 12.64 -1.54
C GLN A 68 7.69 12.23 -0.09
N ILE A 69 8.36 13.08 0.71
CA ILE A 69 8.62 12.79 2.13
C ILE A 69 7.33 12.55 2.90
N VAL A 70 6.27 13.33 2.63
CA VAL A 70 4.96 13.12 3.29
C VAL A 70 4.39 11.75 2.93
N VAL A 71 4.47 11.36 1.66
CA VAL A 71 3.98 10.05 1.19
C VAL A 71 4.81 8.90 1.81
N SER A 72 6.14 8.98 1.71
CA SER A 72 7.12 8.05 2.28
C SER A 72 6.94 7.88 3.79
N ALA A 73 6.85 9.00 4.53
CA ALA A 73 6.59 8.99 5.96
C ALA A 73 5.24 8.34 6.29
N SER A 74 4.21 8.55 5.46
CA SER A 74 2.91 7.93 5.68
C SER A 74 2.98 6.39 5.62
N PHE A 75 3.78 5.83 4.71
CA PHE A 75 3.97 4.38 4.61
C PHE A 75 4.70 3.82 5.84
N ILE A 76 5.77 4.49 6.26
CA ILE A 76 6.56 4.11 7.45
C ILE A 76 5.68 4.18 8.70
N VAL A 77 4.96 5.28 8.92
CA VAL A 77 4.10 5.47 10.10
C VAL A 77 3.02 4.38 10.16
N ARG A 78 2.39 4.06 9.03
CA ARG A 78 1.39 2.99 8.95
C ARG A 78 1.97 1.62 9.34
N GLN A 79 3.15 1.27 8.83
CA GLN A 79 3.84 0.01 9.17
C GLN A 79 4.24 -0.04 10.65
N VAL A 80 4.76 1.08 11.19
CA VAL A 80 5.10 1.19 12.62
C VAL A 80 3.85 1.04 13.48
N ASN A 81 2.73 1.63 13.08
CA ASN A 81 1.45 1.50 13.79
C ASN A 81 0.97 0.04 13.83
N GLU A 82 1.03 -0.68 12.72
CA GLU A 82 0.71 -2.12 12.64
C GLU A 82 1.64 -2.95 13.52
N PHE A 83 2.93 -2.61 13.57
CA PHE A 83 3.90 -3.27 14.44
C PHE A 83 3.60 -3.04 15.92
N TRP A 84 3.41 -1.78 16.31
CA TRP A 84 3.23 -1.37 17.70
C TRP A 84 1.90 -1.86 18.27
N ASN A 85 0.83 -1.81 17.46
CA ASN A 85 -0.51 -2.21 17.87
C ASN A 85 -0.86 -3.64 17.43
N TYR A 86 0.14 -4.47 17.13
CA TYR A 86 -0.04 -5.84 16.62
C TYR A 86 -1.03 -6.67 17.45
N ASP A 87 -0.88 -6.68 18.79
CA ASP A 87 -1.76 -7.47 19.65
C ASP A 87 -3.20 -6.94 19.65
N LYS A 88 -3.38 -5.63 19.53
CA LYS A 88 -4.71 -5.00 19.41
C LYS A 88 -5.38 -5.38 18.10
N PHE A 89 -4.67 -5.33 16.97
CA PHE A 89 -5.21 -5.77 15.68
C PHE A 89 -5.54 -7.26 15.69
N ARG A 90 -4.68 -8.09 16.29
CA ARG A 90 -4.95 -9.52 16.46
C ARG A 90 -6.21 -9.77 17.28
N GLN A 91 -6.41 -9.04 18.38
CA GLN A 91 -7.62 -9.15 19.19
C GLN A 91 -8.85 -8.66 18.43
N LEU A 92 -8.75 -7.50 17.77
CA LEU A 92 -9.81 -6.93 16.95
C LEU A 92 -10.34 -7.94 15.91
N TYR A 93 -9.44 -8.64 15.21
CA TYR A 93 -9.87 -9.60 14.19
C TYR A 93 -10.53 -10.85 14.78
N LYS A 94 -10.14 -11.27 15.99
CA LYS A 94 -10.87 -12.32 16.73
C LYS A 94 -12.25 -11.84 17.12
N THR A 95 -12.35 -10.65 17.68
CA THR A 95 -13.62 -10.06 18.10
C THR A 95 -14.58 -9.87 16.92
N ILE A 96 -14.08 -9.46 15.75
CA ILE A 96 -14.89 -9.42 14.53
C ILE A 96 -15.44 -10.81 14.18
N ASP A 97 -14.61 -11.85 14.23
CA ASP A 97 -15.04 -13.24 13.96
C ASP A 97 -16.09 -13.74 14.96
N GLU A 98 -15.87 -13.46 16.25
CA GLU A 98 -16.78 -13.80 17.34
C GLU A 98 -18.14 -13.09 17.22
N HIS A 99 -18.15 -11.82 16.79
CA HIS A 99 -19.41 -11.09 16.56
C HIS A 99 -20.34 -11.82 15.58
N TRP A 100 -19.80 -12.47 14.55
CA TRP A 100 -20.62 -13.22 13.59
C TRP A 100 -21.36 -14.42 14.20
N ASP A 101 -20.89 -14.94 15.33
CA ASP A 101 -21.56 -16.03 16.05
C ASP A 101 -22.53 -15.53 17.14
N ILE A 102 -22.41 -14.26 17.56
CA ILE A 102 -23.26 -13.65 18.59
C ILE A 102 -24.64 -13.27 18.03
N PHE A 103 -24.71 -12.73 16.82
CA PHE A 103 -25.99 -12.34 16.22
C PHE A 103 -26.68 -13.57 15.61
N THR A 104 -27.83 -13.95 16.18
CA THR A 104 -28.61 -15.12 15.74
C THR A 104 -29.88 -14.75 14.97
N ASN A 105 -30.34 -13.50 15.06
CA ASN A 105 -31.55 -13.05 14.38
C ASN A 105 -31.29 -12.86 12.88
N ASP A 106 -32.20 -13.36 12.04
CA ASP A 106 -32.11 -13.24 10.58
C ASP A 106 -31.99 -11.78 10.09
N ILE A 107 -32.63 -10.82 10.78
CA ILE A 107 -32.57 -9.40 10.43
C ILE A 107 -31.18 -8.83 10.74
N GLU A 108 -30.66 -9.10 11.93
CA GLU A 108 -29.32 -8.66 12.37
C GLU A 108 -28.24 -9.23 11.45
N ILE A 109 -28.30 -10.54 11.15
CA ILE A 109 -27.37 -11.20 10.24
C ILE A 109 -27.43 -10.59 8.84
N ARG A 110 -28.63 -10.23 8.35
CA ARG A 110 -28.79 -9.58 7.04
C ARG A 110 -28.10 -8.22 7.02
N ILE A 111 -28.28 -7.42 8.07
CA ILE A 111 -27.61 -6.11 8.20
C ILE A 111 -26.09 -6.29 8.18
N LEU A 112 -25.54 -7.20 8.99
CA LEU A 112 -24.10 -7.49 8.99
C LEU A 112 -23.59 -7.89 7.60
N LYS A 113 -24.33 -8.75 6.88
CA LYS A 113 -23.99 -9.17 5.51
C LYS A 113 -24.02 -8.03 4.51
N ASP A 114 -24.97 -7.13 4.60
CA ASP A 114 -25.09 -5.99 3.68
C ASP A 114 -23.89 -5.04 3.82
N TYR A 115 -23.48 -4.73 5.05
CA TYR A 115 -22.27 -3.92 5.31
C TYR A 115 -20.97 -4.65 4.93
N SER A 116 -20.87 -5.95 5.23
CA SER A 116 -19.75 -6.79 4.76
C SER A 116 -19.65 -6.75 3.24
N MET A 117 -20.76 -6.97 2.53
CA MET A 117 -20.81 -6.93 1.07
C MET A 117 -20.42 -5.56 0.52
N LEU A 118 -20.92 -4.48 1.13
CA LEU A 118 -20.58 -3.11 0.76
C LEU A 118 -19.09 -2.85 0.92
N SER A 119 -18.51 -3.17 2.08
CA SER A 119 -17.07 -3.01 2.33
C SER A 119 -16.24 -3.80 1.32
N ARG A 120 -16.64 -5.04 1.02
CA ARG A 120 -15.95 -5.89 0.05
C ARG A 120 -16.01 -5.33 -1.37
N LYS A 121 -17.15 -4.76 -1.80
CA LYS A 121 -17.27 -4.04 -3.08
C LYS A 121 -16.36 -2.83 -3.10
N PHE A 122 -16.37 -2.01 -2.04
CA PHE A 122 -15.52 -0.84 -1.94
C PHE A 122 -14.03 -1.21 -2.03
N THR A 123 -13.57 -2.19 -1.23
CA THR A 123 -12.20 -2.70 -1.27
C THR A 123 -11.79 -3.15 -2.68
N LYS A 124 -12.67 -3.85 -3.40
CA LYS A 124 -12.39 -4.28 -4.79
C LYS A 124 -12.19 -3.08 -5.71
N TYR A 125 -13.14 -2.14 -5.76
CA TYR A 125 -13.04 -0.97 -6.64
C TYR A 125 -11.86 -0.07 -6.28
N TYR A 126 -11.64 0.17 -4.99
CA TYR A 126 -10.50 0.93 -4.49
C TYR A 126 -9.17 0.27 -4.89
N SER A 127 -9.01 -1.04 -4.68
CA SER A 127 -7.79 -1.76 -5.09
C SER A 127 -7.57 -1.72 -6.61
N MET A 128 -8.63 -1.87 -7.41
CA MET A 128 -8.55 -1.78 -8.87
C MET A 128 -8.06 -0.39 -9.29
N LEU A 129 -8.61 0.67 -8.72
CA LEU A 129 -8.19 2.04 -9.01
C LEU A 129 -6.72 2.27 -8.63
N MET A 130 -6.31 1.85 -7.44
CA MET A 130 -4.93 2.01 -6.96
C MET A 130 -3.94 1.28 -7.87
N TYR A 131 -4.23 0.05 -8.30
CA TYR A 131 -3.35 -0.69 -9.20
C TYR A 131 -3.30 -0.11 -10.63
N ILE A 132 -4.40 0.46 -11.13
CA ILE A 132 -4.40 1.18 -12.41
C ILE A 132 -3.49 2.41 -12.31
N MET A 133 -3.64 3.22 -11.26
CA MET A 133 -2.80 4.40 -11.04
C MET A 133 -1.33 4.02 -10.90
N MET A 134 -1.03 3.00 -10.09
CA MET A 134 0.33 2.46 -9.95
C MET A 134 0.93 2.02 -11.30
N SER A 135 0.14 1.33 -12.14
CA SER A 135 0.59 0.88 -13.46
C SER A 135 0.93 2.06 -14.37
N ILE A 136 0.08 3.11 -14.38
CA ILE A 136 0.35 4.35 -15.12
C ILE A 136 1.67 4.97 -14.65
N PHE A 137 1.86 5.13 -13.33
CA PHE A 137 3.11 5.68 -12.77
C PHE A 137 4.35 4.90 -13.18
N ILE A 138 4.31 3.57 -13.17
CA ILE A 138 5.43 2.71 -13.57
C ILE A 138 5.71 2.80 -15.07
N THR A 139 4.70 3.05 -15.91
CA THR A 139 4.89 3.16 -17.36
C THR A 139 5.50 4.49 -17.81
N ILE A 140 5.36 5.57 -17.02
CA ILE A 140 5.88 6.90 -17.39
C ILE A 140 7.38 6.87 -17.74
N PRO A 141 8.30 6.33 -16.90
CA PRO A 141 9.72 6.28 -17.22
C PRO A 141 10.07 5.36 -18.40
N LEU A 142 9.19 4.40 -18.74
CA LEU A 142 9.41 3.47 -19.86
C LEU A 142 9.06 4.07 -21.23
N THR A 143 8.30 5.17 -21.24
CA THR A 143 7.89 5.87 -22.46
C THR A 143 9.05 6.14 -23.45
N PRO A 144 10.19 6.76 -23.06
CA PRO A 144 11.30 6.99 -23.98
C PRO A 144 11.86 5.71 -24.59
N MET A 145 12.01 4.65 -23.79
CA MET A 145 12.52 3.35 -24.25
C MET A 145 11.58 2.67 -25.26
N ILE A 146 10.26 2.73 -25.01
CA ILE A 146 9.26 2.21 -25.95
C ILE A 146 9.29 3.00 -27.26
N LEU A 147 9.40 4.33 -27.17
CA LEU A 147 9.49 5.19 -28.35
C LEU A 147 10.78 4.97 -29.14
N ASP A 148 11.90 4.64 -28.50
CA ASP A 148 13.15 4.31 -29.19
C ASP A 148 13.02 3.05 -30.06
N ILE A 149 12.15 2.10 -29.67
CA ILE A 149 11.87 0.89 -30.44
C ILE A 149 10.88 1.15 -31.59
N ILE A 150 9.81 1.91 -31.32
CA ILE A 150 8.72 2.12 -32.29
C ILE A 150 9.08 3.21 -33.32
N VAL A 151 9.70 4.30 -32.87
CA VAL A 151 10.10 5.46 -33.69
C VAL A 151 11.53 5.85 -33.31
N PRO A 152 12.55 5.14 -33.82
CA PRO A 152 13.94 5.44 -33.48
C PRO A 152 14.33 6.83 -33.98
N LEU A 153 15.07 7.57 -33.15
CA LEU A 153 15.69 8.84 -33.51
C LEU A 153 17.20 8.65 -33.68
N ASN A 154 17.84 9.56 -34.42
CA ASN A 154 19.30 9.55 -34.58
C ASN A 154 20.05 9.88 -33.27
N GLU A 155 19.36 10.53 -32.33
CA GLU A 155 19.87 10.88 -30.99
C GLU A 155 19.02 10.19 -29.92
N SER A 156 19.65 9.86 -28.79
CA SER A 156 18.97 9.23 -27.65
C SER A 156 18.00 10.20 -26.97
N ARG A 157 16.78 9.74 -26.67
CA ARG A 157 15.79 10.54 -25.91
C ARG A 157 16.24 10.74 -24.46
N PRO A 158 16.03 11.93 -23.87
CA PRO A 158 16.33 12.15 -22.46
C PRO A 158 15.44 11.27 -21.59
N ARG A 159 16.05 10.58 -20.62
CA ARG A 159 15.31 9.73 -19.68
C ARG A 159 14.82 10.56 -18.52
N PHE A 160 13.60 10.29 -18.08
CA PHE A 160 12.99 10.98 -16.94
C PHE A 160 12.24 9.97 -16.07
N PHE A 161 12.11 10.29 -14.78
CA PHE A 161 11.42 9.48 -13.80
C PHE A 161 10.13 10.19 -13.36
N ALA A 162 9.09 9.42 -13.05
CA ALA A 162 7.84 9.95 -12.53
C ALA A 162 7.98 10.49 -11.10
N LEU A 163 8.93 9.94 -10.34
CA LEU A 163 9.39 10.47 -9.07
C LEU A 163 10.74 11.14 -9.30
N VAL A 164 10.86 12.40 -8.91
CA VAL A 164 12.14 13.09 -8.90
C VAL A 164 12.93 12.57 -7.71
N VAL A 165 14.06 11.94 -7.99
CA VAL A 165 14.95 11.36 -6.97
C VAL A 165 16.38 11.74 -7.30
N GLU A 166 17.15 12.08 -6.27
CA GLU A 166 18.56 12.41 -6.38
C GLU A 166 19.43 11.26 -5.83
N PHE A 167 19.95 10.44 -6.74
CA PHE A 167 20.84 9.33 -6.41
C PHE A 167 22.33 9.72 -6.44
N ARG A 168 22.67 10.96 -6.86
CA ARG A 168 24.06 11.42 -7.09
C ARG A 168 24.88 10.52 -8.02
N VAL A 169 24.20 9.85 -8.94
CA VAL A 169 24.79 9.05 -10.02
C VAL A 169 24.22 9.52 -11.34
N ASP A 170 24.90 9.21 -12.44
CA ASP A 170 24.40 9.50 -13.78
C ASP A 170 23.09 8.73 -14.02
N LYS A 171 22.00 9.46 -14.31
CA LYS A 171 20.66 8.89 -14.48
C LYS A 171 20.51 8.09 -15.76
N ASP A 172 21.28 8.41 -16.80
CA ASP A 172 21.21 7.74 -18.08
C ASP A 172 22.01 6.42 -18.04
N GLU A 173 23.18 6.42 -17.40
CA GLU A 173 24.00 5.21 -17.19
C GLU A 173 23.30 4.22 -16.25
N TYR A 174 22.74 4.69 -15.13
CA TYR A 174 22.14 3.84 -14.08
C TYR A 174 20.61 3.72 -14.18
N PHE A 175 20.02 4.05 -15.33
CA PHE A 175 18.58 4.10 -15.50
C PHE A 175 17.85 2.82 -15.07
N LEU A 176 18.31 1.64 -15.54
CA LEU A 176 17.64 0.36 -15.26
C LEU A 176 17.65 0.02 -13.76
N PRO A 177 18.81 0.05 -13.05
CA PRO A 177 18.84 -0.11 -11.61
C PRO A 177 17.92 0.85 -10.86
N ILE A 178 17.95 2.15 -11.20
CA ILE A 178 17.10 3.17 -10.58
C ILE A 178 15.63 2.87 -10.82
N PHE A 179 15.26 2.51 -12.05
CA PHE A 179 13.89 2.15 -12.42
C PHE A 179 13.38 0.94 -11.63
N PHE A 180 14.15 -0.14 -11.54
CA PHE A 180 13.75 -1.33 -10.79
C PHE A 180 13.63 -1.04 -9.29
N TYR A 181 14.56 -0.26 -8.73
CA TYR A 181 14.51 0.13 -7.33
C TYR A 181 13.27 0.99 -7.02
N THR A 182 13.07 2.09 -7.75
CA THR A 182 11.92 2.99 -7.56
C THR A 182 10.58 2.27 -7.81
N THR A 183 10.51 1.39 -8.81
CA THR A 183 9.34 0.54 -9.05
C THR A 183 9.05 -0.37 -7.86
N THR A 184 10.10 -0.96 -7.27
CA THR A 184 9.95 -1.83 -6.09
C THR A 184 9.40 -1.04 -4.90
N ILE A 185 9.91 0.16 -4.65
CA ILE A 185 9.39 1.07 -3.60
C ILE A 185 7.91 1.39 -3.85
N ILE A 186 7.55 1.82 -5.06
CA ILE A 186 6.16 2.15 -5.41
C ILE A 186 5.23 0.95 -5.20
N VAL A 187 5.63 -0.24 -5.64
CA VAL A 187 4.83 -1.46 -5.50
C VAL A 187 4.65 -1.83 -4.02
N VAL A 188 5.72 -1.78 -3.22
CA VAL A 188 5.65 -2.09 -1.78
C VAL A 188 4.76 -1.08 -1.06
N GLY A 189 5.00 0.22 -1.23
CA GLY A 189 4.23 1.28 -0.59
C GLY A 189 2.74 1.25 -0.98
N THR A 190 2.43 0.93 -2.24
CA THR A 190 1.04 0.76 -2.72
C THR A 190 0.37 -0.42 -2.03
N ASN A 191 1.05 -1.57 -1.91
CA ASN A 191 0.50 -2.74 -1.23
C ASN A 191 0.31 -2.50 0.27
N VAL A 192 1.24 -1.79 0.93
CA VAL A 192 1.12 -1.38 2.33
C VAL A 192 -0.13 -0.53 2.54
N THR A 193 -0.27 0.54 1.75
CA THR A 193 -1.40 1.45 1.82
C THR A 193 -2.71 0.73 1.57
N MET A 194 -2.79 -0.05 0.49
CA MET A 194 -3.99 -0.77 0.12
C MET A 194 -4.42 -1.76 1.20
N ALA A 195 -3.50 -2.55 1.76
CA ALA A 195 -3.84 -3.53 2.78
C ALA A 195 -4.40 -2.88 4.05
N ILE A 196 -3.76 -1.80 4.50
CA ILE A 196 -4.13 -1.10 5.73
C ILE A 196 -5.45 -0.34 5.53
N ASP A 197 -5.59 0.41 4.44
CA ASP A 197 -6.81 1.17 4.15
C ASP A 197 -8.02 0.25 3.95
N ALA A 198 -7.86 -0.82 3.17
CA ALA A 198 -8.91 -1.82 2.96
C ALA A 198 -9.38 -2.44 4.28
N MET A 199 -8.45 -2.74 5.19
CA MET A 199 -8.80 -3.29 6.50
C MET A 199 -9.48 -2.27 7.41
N HIS A 200 -9.05 -1.00 7.37
CA HIS A 200 -9.73 0.08 8.10
C HIS A 200 -11.18 0.23 7.62
N ILE A 201 -11.41 0.25 6.31
CA ILE A 201 -12.77 0.30 5.72
C ILE A 201 -13.61 -0.89 6.18
N ALA A 202 -13.05 -2.10 6.17
CA ALA A 202 -13.75 -3.30 6.64
C ALA A 202 -14.11 -3.21 8.13
N CYS A 203 -13.19 -2.72 8.98
CA CYS A 203 -13.44 -2.54 10.41
C CYS A 203 -14.52 -1.49 10.68
N THR A 204 -14.46 -0.36 9.97
CA THR A 204 -15.47 0.71 10.09
C THR A 204 -16.84 0.22 9.65
N ALA A 205 -16.93 -0.47 8.50
CA ALA A 205 -18.18 -1.04 8.03
C ALA A 205 -18.74 -2.09 9.01
N HIS A 206 -17.88 -2.94 9.57
CA HIS A 206 -18.27 -3.90 10.61
C HIS A 206 -18.83 -3.19 11.83
N ALA A 207 -18.13 -2.18 12.37
CA ALA A 207 -18.58 -1.41 13.51
C ALA A 207 -19.94 -0.72 13.25
N CYS A 208 -20.12 -0.07 12.09
CA CYS A 208 -21.40 0.51 11.69
C CYS A 208 -22.52 -0.54 11.64
N SER A 209 -22.22 -1.76 11.16
CA SER A 209 -23.21 -2.84 11.09
C SER A 209 -23.67 -3.31 12.47
N LEU A 210 -22.78 -3.33 13.46
CA LEU A 210 -23.11 -3.65 14.85
C LEU A 210 -24.09 -2.63 15.42
N PHE A 211 -23.83 -1.32 15.22
CA PHE A 211 -24.74 -0.27 15.67
C PHE A 211 -26.10 -0.30 14.97
N ALA A 212 -26.12 -0.66 13.69
CA ALA A 212 -27.35 -0.79 12.92
C ALA A 212 -28.17 -2.02 13.30
N ALA A 213 -27.52 -3.14 13.69
CA ALA A 213 -28.19 -4.37 14.06
C ALA A 213 -28.86 -4.32 15.44
N ILE A 214 -28.31 -3.53 16.37
CA ILE A 214 -28.83 -3.41 17.75
C ILE A 214 -29.93 -2.34 17.86
N ARG A 215 -30.13 -1.54 16.81
CA ARG A 215 -31.15 -0.49 16.76
C ARG A 215 -32.51 -1.03 16.32
#